data_AF-A0A1H5Z8K3-F1
#
_entry.id   AF-A0A1H5Z8K3-F1
#
_cell.length_a   1.000
_cell.length_b   1.000
_cell.length_c   1.000
_cell.angle_alpha   90.00
_cell.angle_beta   90.00
_cell.angle_gamma   90.00
#
_symmetry.space_group_name_H-M   'P 1'
#
loop_
_entity.id
_entity.type
_entity.pdbx_description
1 polymer ?
#
loop_
_entity_poly.entity_id
_entity_poly.type
_entity_poly.pdbx_seq_one_letter_code
_entity_poly.pdbx_strand_id
1 'polypeptide(L)'
;MARAQGARSQLAAAFETTYGTAPASGFMQMPFASASLGAEQPLLASELLGYGRDPLAPIKDAVTADGDITVPLDAEAFGFWLKAAFGAPTTTGTTNKTHTFKSGSWSLPSMAIEVAMPEIPRFAMYTGCVLDQLSIAMQRSGLLTADVKLVAQGETVATSTAAGTPTAYALQRFGHFNGAIKRSGTALGNIVSADLTYANNVERIETIRNDGRIDGADPSIAALTGKIDVRFADTTLMDQALNGTAASLEFSWVISANVSLTITAHAVYLPRPRVEIQGPQGIQASFDWQAAYDSVAGQMCTVVLKNQVGNY
;
A
#
# COMPACT_ATOMS: atom_id res chain seq x y z
N MET A 1 -30.40 -21.57 0.66
CA MET A 1 -29.26 -20.91 1.33
C MET A 1 -28.64 -19.96 0.34
N ALA A 2 -28.59 -18.67 0.63
CA ALA A 2 -27.86 -17.71 -0.20
C ALA A 2 -26.36 -18.01 -0.10
N ARG A 3 -25.64 -17.94 -1.23
CA ARG A 3 -24.18 -18.07 -1.27
C ARG A 3 -23.63 -16.69 -1.56
N ALA A 4 -22.64 -16.25 -0.78
CA ALA A 4 -21.96 -14.98 -1.05
C ALA A 4 -21.15 -15.06 -2.36
N GLN A 5 -21.23 -14.01 -3.16
CA GLN A 5 -20.47 -13.82 -4.39
C GLN A 5 -19.51 -12.64 -4.22
N GLY A 6 -18.22 -12.84 -4.51
CA GLY A 6 -17.21 -11.78 -4.41
C GLY A 6 -17.53 -10.54 -5.26
N ALA A 7 -18.25 -10.70 -6.38
CA ALA A 7 -18.69 -9.61 -7.24
C ALA A 7 -19.70 -8.65 -6.58
N ARG A 8 -20.33 -9.05 -5.46
CA ARG A 8 -21.26 -8.23 -4.67
C ARG A 8 -20.67 -7.77 -3.35
N SER A 9 -19.40 -8.11 -3.08
CA SER A 9 -18.69 -7.60 -1.93
C SER A 9 -18.46 -6.10 -2.07
N GLN A 10 -18.48 -5.40 -0.94
CA GLN A 10 -18.22 -3.96 -0.89
C GLN A 10 -17.12 -3.68 0.11
N LEU A 11 -16.32 -2.66 -0.18
CA LEU A 11 -15.29 -2.15 0.71
C LEU A 11 -15.58 -0.68 0.99
N ALA A 12 -15.72 -0.34 2.25
CA ALA A 12 -15.90 1.03 2.71
C ALA A 12 -14.76 1.40 3.65
N ALA A 13 -14.18 2.60 3.52
CA ALA A 13 -13.08 3.03 4.37
C ALA A 13 -13.26 4.47 4.83
N ALA A 14 -12.85 4.76 6.06
CA ALA A 14 -12.82 6.09 6.67
C ALA A 14 -11.57 6.23 7.55
N PHE A 15 -11.05 7.45 7.70
CA PHE A 15 -9.99 7.72 8.68
C PHE A 15 -10.56 7.84 10.09
N GLU A 16 -9.87 7.25 11.06
CA GLU A 16 -10.25 7.34 12.47
C GLU A 16 -9.77 8.67 13.07
N THR A 17 -10.53 9.21 14.01
CA THR A 17 -10.06 10.32 14.86
C THR A 17 -9.28 9.80 16.07
N THR A 18 -9.64 8.61 16.54
CA THR A 18 -8.99 7.90 17.65
C THR A 18 -8.69 6.48 17.19
N TYR A 19 -7.44 6.05 17.37
CA TYR A 19 -6.99 4.71 17.01
C TYR A 19 -7.91 3.62 17.57
N GLY A 20 -8.36 2.71 16.71
CA GLY A 20 -9.20 1.59 17.11
C GLY A 20 -10.69 1.93 17.26
N THR A 21 -11.09 3.16 16.95
CA THR A 21 -12.49 3.61 17.05
C THR A 21 -13.04 3.98 15.68
N ALA A 22 -13.92 3.13 15.15
CA ALA A 22 -14.61 3.37 13.89
C ALA A 22 -15.42 4.70 13.95
N PRO A 23 -15.28 5.58 12.95
CA PRO A 23 -16.13 6.77 12.85
C PRO A 23 -17.60 6.42 12.69
N ALA A 24 -18.50 7.32 13.11
CA ALA A 24 -19.93 7.18 12.87
C ALA A 24 -20.34 7.51 11.41
N SER A 25 -19.47 8.21 10.66
CA SER A 25 -19.73 8.68 9.29
C SER A 25 -18.41 8.98 8.58
N GLY A 26 -18.47 9.32 7.28
CA GLY A 26 -17.28 9.67 6.48
C GLY A 26 -16.67 8.50 5.71
N PHE A 27 -17.36 7.36 5.67
CA PHE A 27 -16.97 6.23 4.84
C PHE A 27 -17.14 6.53 3.35
N MET A 28 -16.13 6.16 2.58
CA MET A 28 -16.14 6.18 1.12
C MET A 28 -16.09 4.76 0.59
N GLN A 29 -16.80 4.50 -0.50
CA GLN A 29 -16.76 3.22 -1.18
C GLN A 29 -15.45 3.15 -1.99
N MET A 30 -14.64 2.15 -1.68
CA MET A 30 -13.33 1.97 -2.29
C MET A 30 -13.37 0.90 -3.38
N PRO A 31 -12.77 1.15 -4.54
CA PRO A 31 -12.58 0.12 -5.54
C PRO A 31 -11.47 -0.85 -5.11
N PHE A 32 -11.70 -2.15 -5.28
CA PHE A 32 -10.73 -3.19 -4.94
C PHE A 32 -10.88 -4.39 -5.88
N ALA A 33 -9.80 -5.17 -6.04
CA ALA A 33 -9.76 -6.41 -6.82
C ALA A 33 -9.79 -7.65 -5.91
N SER A 34 -9.14 -7.56 -4.75
CA SER A 34 -9.11 -8.60 -3.72
C SER A 34 -8.86 -7.98 -2.35
N ALA A 35 -9.31 -8.67 -1.30
CA ALA A 35 -9.04 -8.33 0.09
C ALA A 35 -8.84 -9.63 0.88
N SER A 36 -7.76 -9.71 1.64
CA SER A 36 -7.45 -10.81 2.56
C SER A 36 -7.47 -10.40 4.04
N LEU A 37 -7.82 -9.13 4.32
CA LEU A 37 -7.92 -8.59 5.67
C LEU A 37 -8.83 -9.48 6.53
N GLY A 38 -8.31 -9.97 7.66
CA GLY A 38 -9.00 -10.90 8.53
C GLY A 38 -8.39 -10.94 9.93
N ALA A 39 -9.19 -11.31 10.93
CA ALA A 39 -8.68 -11.63 12.26
C ALA A 39 -8.50 -13.14 12.45
N GLU A 40 -7.38 -13.52 13.05
CA GLU A 40 -7.04 -14.89 13.43
C GLU A 40 -6.84 -14.98 14.95
N GLN A 41 -7.27 -16.11 15.53
CA GLN A 41 -7.08 -16.41 16.93
C GLN A 41 -6.71 -17.89 17.09
N PRO A 42 -5.42 -18.21 17.31
CA PRO A 42 -4.96 -19.58 17.50
C PRO A 42 -5.58 -20.25 18.74
N LEU A 43 -5.58 -21.58 18.72
CA LEU A 43 -5.95 -22.42 19.85
C LEU A 43 -4.68 -23.06 20.44
N LEU A 44 -4.45 -22.85 21.73
CA LEU A 44 -3.37 -23.47 22.49
C LEU A 44 -3.84 -24.79 23.09
N ALA A 45 -3.07 -25.85 22.87
CA ALA A 45 -3.33 -27.15 23.46
C ALA A 45 -3.22 -27.09 24.98
N SER A 46 -4.09 -27.80 25.69
CA SER A 46 -4.01 -27.89 27.15
C SER A 46 -2.73 -28.60 27.58
N GLU A 47 -1.97 -27.96 28.47
CA GLU A 47 -0.75 -28.50 29.08
C GLU A 47 -1.01 -29.47 30.25
N LEU A 48 -2.25 -29.60 30.71
CA LEU A 48 -2.61 -30.37 31.90
C LEU A 48 -2.36 -31.88 31.72
N LEU A 49 -1.58 -32.47 32.63
CA LEU A 49 -1.26 -33.89 32.69
C LEU A 49 -2.18 -34.63 33.68
N GLY A 50 -2.40 -35.93 33.45
CA GLY A 50 -3.15 -36.80 34.38
C GLY A 50 -4.66 -36.94 34.13
N TYR A 51 -5.18 -36.35 33.04
CA TYR A 51 -6.61 -36.39 32.67
C TYR A 51 -6.99 -37.50 31.66
N GLY A 52 -6.12 -38.50 31.48
CA GLY A 52 -6.33 -39.59 30.53
C GLY A 52 -5.58 -39.41 29.20
N ARG A 53 -5.96 -40.18 28.18
CA ARG A 53 -5.30 -40.21 26.86
C ARG A 53 -5.92 -39.24 25.86
N ASP A 54 -7.16 -38.82 26.07
CA ASP A 54 -7.86 -37.89 25.20
C ASP A 54 -7.46 -36.43 25.53
N PRO A 55 -7.26 -35.57 24.52
CA PRO A 55 -6.88 -34.17 24.74
C PRO A 55 -8.01 -33.37 25.40
N LEU A 56 -7.64 -32.46 26.30
CA LEU A 56 -8.58 -31.53 26.92
C LEU A 56 -8.89 -30.35 26.00
N ALA A 57 -9.93 -29.58 26.36
CA ALA A 57 -10.35 -28.41 25.62
C ALA A 57 -9.20 -27.39 25.49
N PRO A 58 -8.94 -26.84 24.29
CA PRO A 58 -7.91 -25.84 24.09
C PRO A 58 -8.31 -24.48 24.66
N ILE A 59 -7.33 -23.61 24.87
CA ILE A 59 -7.51 -22.22 25.28
C ILE A 59 -7.26 -21.30 24.07
N LYS A 60 -7.93 -20.16 24.02
CA LYS A 60 -7.73 -19.16 22.96
C LYS A 60 -6.49 -18.32 23.21
N ASP A 61 -5.72 -18.06 22.17
CA ASP A 61 -4.55 -17.18 22.20
C ASP A 61 -4.93 -15.71 21.90
N ALA A 62 -3.92 -14.83 21.78
CA ALA A 62 -4.06 -13.46 21.30
C ALA A 62 -4.68 -13.39 19.89
N VAL A 63 -5.33 -12.26 19.59
CA VAL A 63 -5.96 -11.98 18.29
C VAL A 63 -5.03 -11.14 17.45
N THR A 64 -4.74 -11.60 16.24
CA THR A 64 -4.02 -10.83 15.22
C THR A 64 -4.97 -10.46 14.10
N ALA A 65 -4.92 -9.22 13.61
CA ALA A 65 -5.72 -8.77 12.48
C ALA A 65 -4.85 -8.03 11.47
N ASP A 66 -4.75 -8.60 10.27
CA ASP A 66 -3.91 -8.09 9.20
C ASP A 66 -4.32 -8.68 7.85
N GLY A 67 -3.73 -8.14 6.80
CA GLY A 67 -3.90 -8.64 5.44
C GLY A 67 -3.67 -7.55 4.40
N ASP A 68 -3.95 -7.92 3.17
CA ASP A 68 -3.67 -7.12 1.99
C ASP A 68 -4.95 -6.78 1.24
N ILE A 69 -4.95 -5.61 0.60
CA ILE A 69 -6.01 -5.16 -0.30
C ILE A 69 -5.36 -4.76 -1.61
N THR A 70 -5.73 -5.45 -2.69
CA THR A 70 -5.28 -5.09 -4.04
C THR A 70 -6.26 -4.07 -4.61
N VAL A 71 -5.76 -2.89 -4.95
CA VAL A 71 -6.57 -1.74 -5.41
C VAL A 71 -6.10 -1.29 -6.80
N PRO A 72 -6.99 -0.75 -7.64
CA PRO A 72 -6.55 -0.14 -8.89
C PRO A 72 -5.73 1.12 -8.60
N LEU A 73 -4.74 1.39 -9.45
CA LEU A 73 -4.09 2.70 -9.46
C LEU A 73 -4.99 3.68 -10.20
N ASP A 74 -5.78 4.45 -9.46
CA ASP A 74 -6.75 5.40 -10.01
C ASP A 74 -6.46 6.84 -9.57
N ALA A 75 -7.01 7.80 -10.29
CA ALA A 75 -6.73 9.21 -10.08
C ALA A 75 -7.42 9.81 -8.84
N GLU A 76 -8.42 9.14 -8.25
CA GLU A 76 -9.20 9.68 -7.14
C GLU A 76 -9.05 8.85 -5.87
N ALA A 77 -9.53 7.61 -5.85
CA ALA A 77 -9.53 6.78 -4.65
C ALA A 77 -8.11 6.45 -4.16
N PHE A 78 -7.13 6.35 -5.06
CA PHE A 78 -5.74 6.10 -4.68
C PHE A 78 -5.14 7.15 -3.73
N GLY A 79 -5.65 8.40 -3.76
CA GLY A 79 -5.24 9.44 -2.81
C GLY A 79 -5.55 9.10 -1.35
N PHE A 80 -6.59 8.30 -1.09
CA PHE A 80 -6.90 7.77 0.25
C PHE A 80 -5.77 6.87 0.76
N TRP A 81 -5.29 5.93 -0.06
CA TRP A 81 -4.18 5.05 0.28
C TRP A 81 -2.85 5.79 0.40
N LEU A 82 -2.63 6.83 -0.43
CA LEU A 82 -1.46 7.70 -0.29
C LEU A 82 -1.49 8.46 1.05
N LYS A 83 -2.65 8.95 1.48
CA LYS A 83 -2.77 9.56 2.81
C LYS A 83 -2.52 8.55 3.93
N ALA A 84 -2.98 7.32 3.78
CA ALA A 84 -2.68 6.25 4.74
C ALA A 84 -1.18 5.94 4.83
N ALA A 85 -0.48 5.92 3.68
CA ALA A 85 0.94 5.59 3.62
C ALA A 85 1.86 6.73 4.10
N PHE A 86 1.54 7.98 3.75
CA PHE A 86 2.45 9.13 3.91
C PHE A 86 1.94 10.19 4.91
N GLY A 87 0.69 10.09 5.37
CA GLY A 87 0.02 11.15 6.10
C GLY A 87 -0.67 12.17 5.18
N ALA A 88 -1.22 13.24 5.78
CA ALA A 88 -2.01 14.23 5.06
C ALA A 88 -1.18 14.97 3.98
N PRO A 89 -1.71 15.13 2.74
CA PRO A 89 -1.00 15.86 1.71
C PRO A 89 -1.05 17.38 1.93
N THR A 90 -0.03 18.08 1.44
CA THR A 90 -0.16 19.51 1.16
C THR A 90 -0.95 19.68 -0.14
N THR A 91 -2.13 20.29 -0.07
CA THR A 91 -3.02 20.47 -1.24
C THR A 91 -3.02 21.92 -1.70
N THR A 92 -2.83 22.14 -3.00
CA THR A 92 -2.91 23.46 -3.64
C THR A 92 -3.89 23.44 -4.82
N GLY A 93 -4.31 24.62 -5.27
CA GLY A 93 -5.26 24.78 -6.38
C GLY A 93 -6.72 24.88 -5.96
N THR A 94 -7.59 25.29 -6.88
CA THR A 94 -9.03 25.50 -6.65
C THR A 94 -9.86 24.38 -7.28
N THR A 95 -9.95 24.35 -8.61
CA THR A 95 -10.64 23.29 -9.38
C THR A 95 -9.73 22.09 -9.61
N ASN A 96 -8.55 22.33 -10.21
CA ASN A 96 -7.53 21.30 -10.34
C ASN A 96 -6.64 21.38 -9.10
N LYS A 97 -6.59 20.28 -8.36
CA LYS A 97 -5.79 20.15 -7.16
C LYS A 97 -4.45 19.52 -7.48
N THR A 98 -3.43 19.92 -6.72
CA THR A 98 -2.15 19.22 -6.64
C THR A 98 -1.93 18.84 -5.18
N HIS A 99 -1.98 17.54 -4.90
CA HIS A 99 -1.73 16.95 -3.60
C HIS A 99 -0.30 16.44 -3.55
N THR A 100 0.49 16.94 -2.61
CA THR A 100 1.88 16.53 -2.40
C THR A 100 2.03 15.81 -1.08
N PHE A 101 2.39 14.53 -1.16
CA PHE A 101 2.71 13.65 -0.03
C PHE A 101 4.22 13.51 0.11
N LYS A 102 4.70 13.36 1.34
CA LYS A 102 6.12 13.31 1.68
C LYS A 102 6.40 12.12 2.58
N SER A 103 7.49 11.39 2.33
CA SER A 103 7.95 10.33 3.23
C SER A 103 8.46 10.89 4.56
N GLY A 104 8.44 10.07 5.61
CA GLY A 104 9.12 10.36 6.88
C GLY A 104 8.23 10.98 7.96
N SER A 105 6.91 10.92 7.83
CA SER A 105 6.00 11.27 8.93
C SER A 105 6.06 10.21 10.02
N TRP A 106 6.20 10.65 11.28
CA TRP A 106 6.10 9.79 12.46
C TRP A 106 4.66 9.51 12.88
N SER A 107 3.71 10.32 12.41
CA SER A 107 2.29 10.11 12.67
C SER A 107 1.62 9.70 11.38
N LEU A 108 1.17 8.45 11.33
CA LEU A 108 0.35 7.92 10.26
C LEU A 108 -1.11 7.85 10.73
N PRO A 109 -2.07 8.16 9.86
CA PRO A 109 -3.48 8.06 10.22
C PRO A 109 -3.89 6.58 10.28
N SER A 110 -4.69 6.22 11.27
CA SER A 110 -5.38 4.95 11.27
C SER A 110 -6.73 5.04 10.55
N MET A 111 -7.24 3.90 10.12
CA MET A 111 -8.46 3.78 9.34
C MET A 111 -9.38 2.72 9.92
N ALA A 112 -10.68 2.92 9.68
CA ALA A 112 -11.69 1.91 9.82
C ALA A 112 -12.10 1.42 8.43
N ILE A 113 -12.07 0.11 8.21
CA ILE A 113 -12.39 -0.53 6.94
C ILE A 113 -13.49 -1.55 7.16
N GLU A 114 -14.61 -1.40 6.44
CA GLU A 114 -15.66 -2.40 6.40
C GLU A 114 -15.55 -3.25 5.13
N VAL A 115 -15.43 -4.57 5.29
CA VAL A 115 -15.59 -5.54 4.21
C VAL A 115 -16.95 -6.20 4.35
N ALA A 116 -17.84 -5.88 3.41
CA ALA A 116 -19.22 -6.32 3.42
C ALA A 116 -19.46 -7.47 2.44
N MET A 117 -20.19 -8.50 2.88
CA MET A 117 -20.76 -9.56 2.05
C MET A 117 -22.28 -9.58 2.21
N PRO A 118 -23.04 -8.68 1.55
CA PRO A 118 -24.45 -8.45 1.90
C PRO A 118 -25.38 -9.66 1.73
N GLU A 119 -25.03 -10.61 0.85
CA GLU A 119 -25.82 -11.82 0.59
C GLU A 119 -25.83 -12.80 1.77
N ILE A 120 -24.78 -12.75 2.61
CA ILE A 120 -24.70 -13.45 3.89
C ILE A 120 -24.33 -12.36 4.88
N PRO A 121 -25.28 -11.70 5.56
CA PRO A 121 -25.12 -10.40 6.21
C PRO A 121 -23.95 -10.40 7.20
N ARG A 122 -22.76 -10.15 6.65
CA ARG A 122 -21.47 -10.21 7.30
C ARG A 122 -20.76 -8.94 6.89
N PHE A 123 -20.74 -8.00 7.82
CA PHE A 123 -20.10 -6.71 7.70
C PHE A 123 -18.96 -6.71 8.71
N ALA A 124 -17.75 -7.01 8.23
CA ALA A 124 -16.57 -7.03 9.09
C ALA A 124 -15.94 -5.66 9.10
N MET A 125 -16.00 -5.01 10.26
CA MET A 125 -15.34 -3.74 10.54
C MET A 125 -13.97 -4.02 11.16
N TYR A 126 -12.93 -3.64 10.44
CA TYR A 126 -11.56 -3.60 10.92
C TYR A 126 -11.25 -2.19 11.39
N THR A 127 -10.77 -2.07 12.62
CA THR A 127 -10.44 -0.78 13.26
C THR A 127 -8.96 -0.70 13.58
N GLY A 128 -8.41 0.51 13.67
CA GLY A 128 -6.99 0.73 13.90
C GLY A 128 -6.12 0.25 12.74
N CYS A 129 -6.64 0.26 11.51
CA CYS A 129 -5.88 -0.14 10.32
C CYS A 129 -4.81 0.92 9.99
N VAL A 130 -3.54 0.55 10.07
CA VAL A 130 -2.38 1.36 9.67
C VAL A 130 -1.72 0.69 8.46
N LEU A 131 -1.30 1.51 7.49
CA LEU A 131 -0.68 1.02 6.25
C LEU A 131 0.81 0.72 6.48
N ASP A 132 1.16 -0.57 6.36
CA ASP A 132 2.52 -1.08 6.51
C ASP A 132 3.30 -0.98 5.20
N GLN A 133 2.73 -1.44 4.09
CA GLN A 133 3.41 -1.47 2.80
C GLN A 133 2.48 -1.11 1.64
N LEU A 134 3.00 -0.34 0.70
CA LEU A 134 2.38 -0.01 -0.57
C LEU A 134 3.30 -0.45 -1.72
N SER A 135 2.85 -1.38 -2.54
CA SER A 135 3.63 -1.91 -3.67
C SER A 135 2.93 -1.66 -5.00
N ILE A 136 3.68 -1.21 -6.01
CA ILE A 136 3.19 -0.94 -7.37
C ILE A 136 4.14 -1.61 -8.37
N ALA A 137 3.57 -2.34 -9.34
CA ALA A 137 4.33 -2.93 -10.44
C ALA A 137 4.00 -2.24 -11.76
N MET A 138 5.02 -1.77 -12.46
CA MET A 138 4.97 -1.28 -13.84
C MET A 138 5.43 -2.38 -14.79
N GLN A 139 4.56 -2.73 -15.74
CA GLN A 139 4.83 -3.70 -16.79
C GLN A 139 4.42 -3.15 -18.15
N ARG A 140 4.79 -3.83 -19.23
CA ARG A 140 4.40 -3.44 -20.60
C ARG A 140 2.89 -3.53 -20.85
N SER A 141 2.19 -4.42 -20.15
CA SER A 141 0.77 -4.73 -20.36
C SER A 141 0.15 -5.25 -19.07
N GLY A 142 -1.17 -5.19 -18.98
CA GLY A 142 -1.92 -5.66 -17.82
C GLY A 142 -2.73 -4.54 -17.18
N LEU A 143 -3.34 -4.87 -16.05
CA LEU A 143 -4.03 -3.90 -15.22
C LEU A 143 -3.03 -3.35 -14.20
N LEU A 144 -2.92 -2.02 -14.14
CA LEU A 144 -2.11 -1.36 -13.13
C LEU A 144 -2.88 -1.37 -11.80
N THR A 145 -2.29 -2.03 -10.81
CA THR A 145 -2.80 -2.18 -9.45
C THR A 145 -1.70 -1.87 -8.43
N ALA A 146 -2.11 -1.61 -7.20
CA ALA A 146 -1.25 -1.55 -6.04
C ALA A 146 -1.72 -2.56 -5.00
N ASP A 147 -0.76 -3.13 -4.27
CA ASP A 147 -1.04 -3.93 -3.09
C ASP A 147 -0.83 -3.08 -1.85
N VAL A 148 -1.86 -3.04 -1.00
CA VAL A 148 -1.89 -2.29 0.26
C VAL A 148 -1.91 -3.27 1.41
N LYS A 149 -0.79 -3.37 2.12
CA LYS A 149 -0.65 -4.20 3.32
C LYS A 149 -1.00 -3.42 4.56
N LEU A 150 -1.85 -3.99 5.40
CA LEU A 150 -2.43 -3.34 6.56
C LEU A 150 -2.17 -4.15 7.83
N VAL A 151 -1.94 -3.42 8.92
CA VAL A 151 -1.96 -3.94 10.30
C VAL A 151 -3.17 -3.32 10.98
N ALA A 152 -4.08 -4.14 11.50
CA ALA A 152 -5.30 -3.68 12.17
C ALA A 152 -5.25 -4.00 13.66
N GLN A 153 -5.96 -3.21 14.46
CA GLN A 153 -6.11 -3.49 15.88
C GLN A 153 -6.98 -4.72 16.13
N GLY A 154 -8.03 -4.88 15.33
CA GLY A 154 -8.95 -6.00 15.45
C GLY A 154 -10.13 -5.89 14.51
N GLU A 155 -10.95 -6.95 14.54
CA GLU A 155 -12.16 -7.10 13.75
C GLU A 155 -13.41 -7.17 14.65
N THR A 156 -14.49 -6.56 14.18
CA THR A 156 -15.84 -6.74 14.73
C THR A 156 -16.80 -7.03 13.59
N VAL A 157 -17.56 -8.13 13.70
CA VAL A 157 -18.49 -8.56 12.65
C VAL A 157 -19.93 -8.25 13.05
N ALA A 158 -20.67 -7.60 12.17
CA ALA A 158 -22.09 -7.28 12.33
C ALA A 158 -22.96 -7.88 11.21
N THR A 159 -24.28 -7.86 11.43
CA THR A 159 -25.30 -8.29 10.44
C THR A 159 -25.87 -7.13 9.63
N SER A 160 -25.47 -5.90 9.92
CA SER A 160 -25.79 -4.69 9.16
C SER A 160 -24.53 -3.83 9.00
N THR A 161 -24.47 -3.05 7.93
CA THR A 161 -23.37 -2.10 7.71
C THR A 161 -23.35 -1.01 8.78
N ALA A 162 -22.16 -0.73 9.31
CA ALA A 162 -21.88 0.46 10.12
C ALA A 162 -21.41 1.64 9.24
N ALA A 163 -20.90 1.37 8.04
CA ALA A 163 -20.50 2.38 7.07
C ALA A 163 -21.69 3.11 6.40
N GLY A 164 -22.90 2.55 6.50
CA GLY A 164 -24.12 3.13 5.93
C GLY A 164 -24.16 3.00 4.40
N THR A 165 -24.44 4.08 3.69
CA THR A 165 -24.44 4.13 2.22
C THR A 165 -23.30 5.05 1.77
N PRO A 166 -22.06 4.55 1.70
CA PRO A 166 -20.91 5.37 1.36
C PRO A 166 -20.98 5.89 -0.08
N THR A 167 -20.45 7.10 -0.29
CA THR A 167 -20.30 7.64 -1.64
C THR A 167 -19.07 7.01 -2.30
N ALA A 168 -19.15 6.71 -3.60
CA ALA A 168 -18.02 6.18 -4.35
C ALA A 168 -17.19 7.30 -5.00
N TYR A 169 -15.87 7.09 -5.07
CA TYR A 169 -15.01 7.89 -5.94
C TYR A 169 -15.34 7.66 -7.42
N ALA A 170 -15.13 8.67 -8.28
CA ALA A 170 -15.27 8.50 -9.70
C ALA A 170 -14.05 7.74 -10.23
N LEU A 171 -14.22 6.46 -10.54
CA LEU A 171 -13.13 5.59 -10.95
C LEU A 171 -12.50 6.08 -12.27
N GLN A 172 -11.26 6.56 -12.19
CA GLN A 172 -10.46 6.94 -13.35
C GLN A 172 -9.08 6.27 -13.27
N ARG A 173 -8.92 5.11 -13.92
CA ARG A 173 -7.71 4.29 -13.81
C ARG A 173 -6.55 4.84 -14.63
N PHE A 174 -5.35 4.81 -14.07
CA PHE A 174 -4.12 4.87 -14.84
C PHE A 174 -3.86 3.53 -15.52
N GLY A 175 -3.29 3.57 -16.72
CA GLY A 175 -2.79 2.37 -17.42
C GLY A 175 -1.27 2.38 -17.53
N HIS A 176 -0.67 1.23 -17.80
CA HIS A 176 0.77 1.14 -18.08
C HIS A 176 1.20 1.99 -19.27
N PHE A 177 0.32 2.20 -20.25
CA PHE A 177 0.56 3.08 -21.40
C PHE A 177 0.79 4.54 -21.01
N ASN A 178 0.25 4.98 -19.87
CA ASN A 178 0.45 6.33 -19.33
C ASN A 178 1.78 6.48 -18.59
N GLY A 179 2.50 5.36 -18.40
CA GLY A 179 3.70 5.25 -17.57
C GLY A 179 4.95 5.84 -18.22
N ALA A 180 5.74 6.57 -17.46
CA ALA A 180 7.09 6.97 -17.83
C ALA A 180 8.04 6.91 -16.62
N ILE A 181 9.29 6.54 -16.88
CA ILE A 181 10.35 6.50 -15.87
C ILE A 181 11.45 7.46 -16.29
N LYS A 182 11.90 8.30 -15.37
CA LYS A 182 13.03 9.20 -15.58
C LYS A 182 14.11 9.00 -14.55
N ARG A 183 15.35 9.21 -14.96
CA ARG A 183 16.53 9.29 -14.12
C ARG A 183 17.11 10.69 -14.22
N SER A 184 17.27 11.38 -13.10
CA SER A 184 17.80 12.74 -13.05
C SER A 184 17.11 13.70 -14.03
N GLY A 185 15.79 13.56 -14.20
CA GLY A 185 14.98 14.37 -15.11
C GLY A 185 14.98 13.93 -16.59
N THR A 186 15.83 12.97 -16.98
CA THR A 186 15.91 12.45 -18.35
C THR A 186 15.16 11.12 -18.45
N ALA A 187 14.43 10.90 -19.54
CA ALA A 187 13.71 9.64 -19.77
C ALA A 187 14.70 8.45 -19.75
N LEU A 188 14.37 7.43 -18.95
CA LEU A 188 15.13 6.19 -18.88
C LEU A 188 14.51 5.19 -19.87
N GLY A 189 15.24 4.93 -20.96
CA GLY A 189 14.77 4.05 -22.03
C GLY A 189 14.97 2.56 -21.73
N ASN A 190 14.44 1.70 -22.62
CA ASN A 190 14.69 0.25 -22.62
C ASN A 190 14.27 -0.52 -21.35
N ILE A 191 13.36 0.04 -20.56
CA ILE A 191 12.80 -0.62 -19.38
C ILE A 191 11.77 -1.66 -19.79
N VAL A 192 11.90 -2.85 -19.24
CA VAL A 192 11.00 -4.00 -19.46
C VAL A 192 9.92 -4.01 -18.39
N SER A 193 10.34 -3.83 -17.14
CA SER A 193 9.49 -3.73 -15.96
C SER A 193 10.19 -2.90 -14.88
N ALA A 194 9.39 -2.31 -14.01
CA ALA A 194 9.87 -1.69 -12.79
C ALA A 194 8.86 -1.94 -11.68
N ASP A 195 9.32 -2.29 -10.50
CA ASP A 195 8.50 -2.32 -9.30
C ASP A 195 9.03 -1.34 -8.27
N LEU A 196 8.13 -0.99 -7.36
CA LEU A 196 8.28 0.07 -6.38
C LEU A 196 7.51 -0.37 -5.14
N THR A 197 8.17 -0.38 -3.99
CA THR A 197 7.59 -0.69 -2.70
C THR A 197 7.98 0.38 -1.70
N TYR A 198 6.99 1.05 -1.11
CA TYR A 198 7.15 1.91 0.05
C TYR A 198 6.69 1.15 1.29
N ALA A 199 7.57 1.00 2.27
CA ALA A 199 7.27 0.32 3.54
C ALA A 199 7.45 1.30 4.70
N ASN A 200 6.45 1.40 5.57
CA ASN A 200 6.50 2.09 6.84
C ASN A 200 7.10 1.22 7.96
N ASN A 201 7.23 -0.10 7.70
CA ASN A 201 7.77 -1.08 8.65
C ASN A 201 7.07 -0.97 10.01
N VAL A 202 5.74 -1.14 9.98
CA VAL A 202 4.88 -0.92 11.14
C VAL A 202 5.12 -1.99 12.19
N GLU A 203 5.43 -1.55 13.40
CA GLU A 203 5.60 -2.39 14.58
C GLU A 203 4.27 -2.54 15.32
N ARG A 204 3.89 -3.78 15.61
CA ARG A 204 2.73 -4.09 16.44
C ARG A 204 3.09 -3.93 17.91
N ILE A 205 2.30 -3.15 18.64
CA ILE A 205 2.47 -3.01 20.09
C ILE A 205 1.58 -4.05 20.77
N GLU A 206 2.19 -5.15 21.23
CA GLU A 206 1.51 -6.28 21.85
C GLU A 206 1.49 -6.17 23.38
N THR A 207 0.72 -5.23 23.93
CA THR A 207 0.55 -5.12 25.39
C THR A 207 -0.57 -6.04 25.89
N ILE A 208 -0.56 -6.33 27.20
CA ILE A 208 -1.58 -7.17 27.82
C ILE A 208 -2.90 -6.39 27.88
N ARG A 209 -3.87 -6.83 27.08
CA ARG A 209 -5.24 -6.30 27.07
C ARG A 209 -6.26 -7.40 27.33
N ASN A 210 -7.40 -7.02 27.90
CA ASN A 210 -8.48 -7.96 28.18
C ASN A 210 -9.21 -8.47 26.91
N ASP A 211 -9.01 -7.79 25.78
CA ASP A 211 -9.56 -8.14 24.46
C ASP A 211 -8.58 -8.95 23.59
N GLY A 212 -7.33 -9.15 24.06
CA GLY A 212 -6.29 -9.88 23.35
C GLY A 212 -5.83 -9.22 22.04
N ARG A 213 -6.13 -7.93 21.83
CA ARG A 213 -5.77 -7.16 20.63
C ARG A 213 -4.43 -6.44 20.81
N ILE A 214 -3.85 -5.96 19.72
CA ILE A 214 -2.72 -5.03 19.77
C ILE A 214 -3.16 -3.66 20.33
N ASP A 215 -2.25 -2.96 20.99
CA ASP A 215 -2.51 -1.65 21.60
C ASP A 215 -2.28 -0.50 20.63
N GLY A 216 -1.40 -0.72 19.66
CA GLY A 216 -0.94 0.26 18.69
C GLY A 216 -0.22 -0.38 17.51
N ALA A 217 -0.02 0.43 16.48
CA ALA A 217 0.65 0.07 15.25
C ALA A 217 1.51 1.26 14.82
N ASP A 218 2.78 1.25 15.24
CA ASP A 218 3.65 2.42 15.16
C ASP A 218 4.61 2.29 13.97
N PRO A 219 4.77 3.34 13.13
CA PRO A 219 5.73 3.30 12.04
C PRO A 219 7.16 3.30 12.56
N SER A 220 8.05 2.60 11.85
CA SER A 220 9.49 2.63 12.11
C SER A 220 10.24 3.30 10.94
N ILE A 221 11.51 2.92 10.71
CA ILE A 221 12.30 3.49 9.63
C ILE A 221 11.66 3.11 8.30
N ALA A 222 11.13 4.10 7.58
CA ALA A 222 10.55 3.87 6.27
C ALA A 222 11.60 3.47 5.23
N ALA A 223 11.21 2.63 4.28
CA ALA A 223 12.04 2.19 3.17
C ALA A 223 11.32 2.39 1.84
N LEU A 224 12.07 2.76 0.81
CA LEU A 224 11.60 2.79 -0.57
C LEU A 224 12.55 1.97 -1.43
N THR A 225 12.07 0.86 -1.95
CA THR A 225 12.85 -0.13 -2.69
C THR A 225 12.12 -0.55 -3.94
N GLY A 226 12.81 -1.26 -4.81
CA GLY A 226 12.20 -1.94 -5.94
C GLY A 226 13.23 -2.54 -6.87
N LYS A 227 12.78 -3.02 -8.00
CA LYS A 227 13.62 -3.57 -9.05
C LYS A 227 13.32 -2.92 -10.38
N ILE A 228 14.35 -2.68 -11.17
CA ILE A 228 14.23 -2.23 -12.56
C ILE A 228 14.91 -3.26 -13.45
N ASP A 229 14.16 -3.77 -14.43
CA ASP A 229 14.67 -4.64 -15.47
C ASP A 229 14.84 -3.84 -16.76
N VAL A 230 16.07 -3.76 -17.26
CA VAL A 230 16.38 -3.06 -18.51
C VAL A 230 16.92 -4.03 -19.55
N ARG A 231 16.62 -3.74 -20.83
CA ARG A 231 17.45 -4.24 -21.92
C ARG A 231 18.74 -3.43 -21.95
N PHE A 232 19.86 -4.14 -21.87
CA PHE A 232 21.18 -3.54 -21.74
C PHE A 232 21.59 -2.85 -23.05
N ALA A 233 21.30 -1.56 -23.15
CA ALA A 233 21.56 -0.74 -24.33
C ALA A 233 22.68 0.30 -24.10
N ASP A 234 22.91 0.69 -22.85
CA ASP A 234 23.94 1.64 -22.42
C ASP A 234 24.44 1.31 -21.02
N THR A 235 25.52 1.99 -20.60
CA THR A 235 26.18 1.76 -19.31
C THR A 235 25.69 2.68 -18.20
N THR A 236 24.70 3.56 -18.41
CA THR A 236 24.34 4.63 -17.46
C THR A 236 24.01 4.09 -16.06
N LEU A 237 23.21 3.04 -15.97
CA LEU A 237 22.84 2.41 -14.69
C LEU A 237 24.00 1.59 -14.11
N MET A 238 24.82 0.98 -14.96
CA MET A 238 26.02 0.25 -14.54
C MET A 238 27.07 1.22 -13.94
N ASP A 239 27.32 2.35 -14.58
CA ASP A 239 28.26 3.37 -14.12
C ASP A 239 27.80 3.98 -12.80
N GLN A 240 26.49 4.22 -12.64
CA GLN A 240 25.93 4.65 -11.34
C GLN A 240 26.19 3.60 -10.25
N ALA A 241 25.90 2.32 -10.55
CA ALA A 241 26.09 1.23 -9.59
C ALA A 241 27.55 1.05 -9.18
N LEU A 242 28.49 1.11 -10.15
CA LEU A 242 29.92 0.94 -9.91
C LEU A 242 30.53 2.10 -9.13
N ASN A 243 30.08 3.33 -9.40
CA ASN A 243 30.57 4.52 -8.71
C ASN A 243 29.89 4.74 -7.34
N GLY A 244 28.85 3.97 -7.01
CA GLY A 244 28.10 4.14 -5.76
C GLY A 244 27.39 5.49 -5.65
N THR A 245 27.12 6.15 -6.77
CA THR A 245 26.49 7.48 -6.81
C THR A 245 24.98 7.38 -6.73
N ALA A 246 24.34 8.32 -6.04
CA ALA A 246 22.89 8.44 -6.04
C ALA A 246 22.38 9.14 -7.31
N ALA A 247 21.17 8.78 -7.74
CA ALA A 247 20.41 9.54 -8.73
C ALA A 247 18.92 9.54 -8.39
N SER A 248 18.18 10.57 -8.77
CA SER A 248 16.72 10.58 -8.60
C SER A 248 16.05 9.66 -9.62
N LEU A 249 15.07 8.88 -9.19
CA LEU A 249 14.17 8.14 -10.07
C LEU A 249 12.75 8.68 -9.93
N GLU A 250 12.11 8.95 -11.06
CA GLU A 250 10.72 9.40 -11.15
C GLU A 250 9.90 8.35 -11.89
N PHE A 251 8.83 7.89 -11.26
CA PHE A 251 7.80 7.03 -11.84
C PHE A 251 6.53 7.87 -12.00
N SER A 252 6.00 7.96 -13.21
CA SER A 252 4.86 8.84 -13.49
C SER A 252 3.81 8.16 -14.35
N TRP A 253 2.54 8.50 -14.13
CA TRP A 253 1.41 8.14 -14.96
C TRP A 253 0.60 9.38 -15.28
N VAL A 254 0.48 9.71 -16.56
CA VAL A 254 -0.18 10.96 -17.00
C VAL A 254 -1.35 10.64 -17.94
N ILE A 255 -2.55 11.11 -17.57
CA ILE A 255 -3.74 11.09 -18.43
C ILE A 255 -3.93 12.45 -19.10
N SER A 256 -3.72 13.54 -18.35
CA SER A 256 -3.77 14.92 -18.85
C SER A 256 -2.90 15.84 -17.99
N ALA A 257 -2.79 17.12 -18.35
CA ALA A 257 -2.06 18.12 -17.55
C ALA A 257 -2.57 18.26 -16.10
N ASN A 258 -3.84 17.93 -15.86
CA ASN A 258 -4.50 18.05 -14.56
C ASN A 258 -4.78 16.70 -13.89
N VAL A 259 -4.49 15.59 -14.57
CA VAL A 259 -4.69 14.23 -14.03
C VAL A 259 -3.43 13.41 -14.22
N SER A 260 -2.68 13.28 -13.13
CA SER A 260 -1.40 12.57 -13.13
C SER A 260 -1.01 12.10 -11.72
N LEU A 261 -0.29 10.99 -11.65
CA LEU A 261 0.42 10.52 -10.47
C LEU A 261 1.92 10.56 -10.76
N THR A 262 2.72 11.05 -9.82
CA THR A 262 4.19 11.04 -9.93
C THR A 262 4.79 10.67 -8.59
N ILE A 263 5.68 9.69 -8.57
CA ILE A 263 6.42 9.22 -7.41
C ILE A 263 7.89 9.47 -7.69
N THR A 264 8.52 10.29 -6.86
CA THR A 264 9.94 10.67 -7.00
C THR A 264 10.71 10.14 -5.81
N ALA A 265 11.63 9.20 -6.07
CA ALA A 265 12.68 8.79 -5.16
C ALA A 265 13.89 9.70 -5.37
N HIS A 266 14.28 10.47 -4.35
CA HIS A 266 15.24 11.58 -4.54
C HIS A 266 16.70 11.10 -4.66
N ALA A 267 17.10 10.13 -3.85
CA ALA A 267 18.45 9.57 -3.85
C ALA A 267 18.40 8.04 -3.95
N VAL A 268 18.48 7.50 -5.18
CA VAL A 268 18.47 6.05 -5.43
C VAL A 268 19.87 5.52 -5.67
N TYR A 269 20.19 4.41 -4.99
CA TYR A 269 21.40 3.63 -5.15
C TYR A 269 21.08 2.32 -5.88
N LEU A 270 22.02 1.90 -6.72
CA LEU A 270 21.91 0.67 -7.51
C LEU A 270 23.01 -0.29 -7.06
N PRO A 271 22.71 -1.57 -6.80
CA PRO A 271 23.73 -2.57 -6.60
C PRO A 271 24.40 -2.90 -7.93
N ARG A 272 25.61 -3.47 -7.87
CA ARG A 272 26.27 -4.00 -9.06
C ARG A 272 25.42 -5.17 -9.61
N PRO A 273 24.86 -5.06 -10.84
CA PRO A 273 24.02 -6.11 -11.39
C PRO A 273 24.90 -7.27 -11.88
N ARG A 274 24.31 -8.46 -11.98
CA ARG A 274 24.88 -9.52 -12.81
C ARG A 274 24.37 -9.34 -14.24
N VAL A 275 25.29 -9.23 -15.19
CA VAL A 275 24.95 -9.17 -16.61
C VAL A 275 25.32 -10.51 -17.23
N GLU A 276 24.32 -11.34 -17.47
CA GLU A 276 24.50 -12.70 -18.00
C GLU A 276 24.17 -12.77 -19.49
N ILE A 277 24.92 -13.59 -20.23
CA ILE A 277 24.62 -13.92 -21.63
C ILE A 277 23.96 -15.30 -21.65
N GLN A 278 22.63 -15.32 -21.69
CA GLN A 278 21.82 -16.55 -21.59
C GLN A 278 21.47 -17.17 -22.96
N GLY A 279 22.01 -16.64 -24.06
CA GLY A 279 21.76 -17.15 -25.41
C GLY A 279 21.90 -16.08 -26.49
N PRO A 280 21.39 -16.32 -27.71
CA PRO A 280 21.54 -15.41 -28.85
C PRO A 280 20.62 -14.17 -28.80
N GLN A 281 19.78 -14.02 -27.78
CA GLN A 281 18.86 -12.90 -27.64
C GLN A 281 19.49 -11.69 -26.94
N GLY A 282 18.76 -10.57 -26.88
CA GLY A 282 19.20 -9.35 -26.21
C GLY A 282 19.47 -9.57 -24.72
N ILE A 283 20.52 -8.92 -24.21
CA ILE A 283 20.95 -9.00 -22.81
C ILE A 283 20.03 -8.14 -21.94
N GLN A 284 19.66 -8.67 -20.78
CA GLN A 284 18.93 -7.93 -19.75
C GLN A 284 19.78 -7.79 -18.50
N ALA A 285 19.57 -6.69 -17.78
CA ALA A 285 20.17 -6.46 -16.47
C ALA A 285 19.07 -6.04 -15.49
N SER A 286 19.14 -6.59 -14.28
CA SER A 286 18.24 -6.32 -13.18
C SER A 286 18.96 -5.50 -12.11
N PHE A 287 18.33 -4.45 -11.62
CA PHE A 287 18.85 -3.61 -10.55
C PHE A 287 17.84 -3.52 -9.41
N ASP A 288 18.12 -4.19 -8.29
CA ASP A 288 17.34 -4.12 -7.06
C ASP A 288 17.73 -2.85 -6.28
N TRP A 289 17.08 -1.75 -6.64
CA TRP A 289 17.43 -0.41 -6.19
C TRP A 289 16.86 -0.10 -4.81
N GLN A 290 17.52 0.83 -4.11
CA GLN A 290 17.08 1.33 -2.81
C GLN A 290 17.22 2.86 -2.76
N ALA A 291 16.21 3.54 -2.25
CA ALA A 291 16.29 4.98 -2.00
C ALA A 291 16.79 5.27 -0.59
N ALA A 292 17.39 6.45 -0.42
CA ALA A 292 17.83 6.99 0.85
C ALA A 292 17.24 8.39 1.07
N TYR A 293 17.42 8.90 2.29
CA TYR A 293 17.14 10.30 2.60
C TYR A 293 18.03 11.22 1.75
N ASP A 294 17.41 12.19 1.07
CA ASP A 294 18.12 13.24 0.36
C ASP A 294 18.09 14.53 1.19
N SER A 295 19.28 15.07 1.50
CA SER A 295 19.41 16.26 2.36
C SER A 295 19.00 17.56 1.68
N VAL A 296 18.92 17.59 0.34
CA VAL A 296 18.50 18.76 -0.42
C VAL A 296 16.98 18.82 -0.50
N ALA A 297 16.33 17.69 -0.80
CA ALA A 297 14.88 17.54 -0.81
C ALA A 297 14.29 17.48 0.61
N GLY A 298 15.10 17.14 1.62
CA GLY A 298 14.72 17.00 3.01
C GLY A 298 13.89 15.76 3.31
N GLN A 299 13.88 14.76 2.42
CA GLN A 299 13.02 13.58 2.45
C GLN A 299 13.54 12.49 1.51
N MET A 300 13.07 11.25 1.66
CA MET A 300 13.41 10.13 0.76
C MET A 300 12.55 10.15 -0.52
N CYS A 301 11.25 10.40 -0.37
CA CYS A 301 10.26 10.27 -1.45
C CYS A 301 9.25 11.42 -1.43
N THR A 302 8.80 11.81 -2.62
CA THR A 302 7.65 12.70 -2.81
C THR A 302 6.66 12.06 -3.76
N VAL A 303 5.38 12.07 -3.40
CA VAL A 303 4.29 11.65 -4.29
C VAL A 303 3.44 12.86 -4.62
N VAL A 304 3.20 13.10 -5.90
CA VAL A 304 2.34 14.18 -6.40
C VAL A 304 1.16 13.56 -7.15
N LEU A 305 -0.04 13.77 -6.61
CA LEU A 305 -1.30 13.40 -7.25
C LEU A 305 -2.02 14.67 -7.70
N LYS A 306 -2.36 14.75 -8.99
CA LYS A 306 -3.20 15.81 -9.56
C LYS A 306 -4.55 15.24 -9.96
N ASN A 307 -5.62 15.86 -9.50
CA ASN A 307 -7.00 15.51 -9.80
C ASN A 307 -7.94 16.68 -9.40
N GLN A 308 -9.23 16.39 -9.21
CA GLN A 308 -10.26 17.37 -8.80
C GLN A 308 -10.85 17.08 -7.40
N VAL A 309 -10.27 16.13 -6.65
CA VAL A 309 -10.74 15.76 -5.32
C VAL A 309 -10.35 16.85 -4.33
N GLY A 310 -11.32 17.39 -3.58
CA GLY A 310 -11.12 18.58 -2.76
C GLY A 310 -10.06 18.42 -1.67
N ASN A 311 -10.07 17.29 -0.97
CA ASN A 311 -9.13 16.92 0.09
C ASN A 311 -9.10 15.40 0.27
N TYR A 312 -8.11 14.93 1.03
CA TYR A 312 -7.97 13.54 1.46
C TYR A 312 -7.86 13.47 2.97
#